data_AF-A0A1D7QLT6-F1
#
_entry.id   AF-A0A1D7QLT6-F1
#
_cell.length_a   1.000
_cell.length_b   1.000
_cell.length_c   1.000
_cell.angle_alpha   90.00
_cell.angle_beta   90.00
_cell.angle_gamma   90.00
#
_symmetry.space_group_name_H-M   'P 1'
#
loop_
_entity.id
_entity.type
_entity.pdbx_description
1 polymer ?
#
loop_
_entity_poly.entity_id
_entity_poly.type
_entity_poly.pdbx_seq_one_letter_code
_entity_poly.pdbx_strand_id
1 'polypeptide(L)'
;MNNSKLPTEVELIYEVMPCSAMRAAQEPSGTKHSCTYFRKWGAYHSYDYNADGPPPKPGIEQPSDYVGLANLTPEVLSGCRKSPIFVVGINPNLTGFDIRRKNSVYPLFDEYKQYAHYFRYRSTDKLEIPKDKFTALGGSNEEAPPLLSTDLNVPEQDGKRSIPLQLQQVTYYHELQKLLDDLAEEMGWTDHELKVGEDLSYGNMVACPSARWLTQKNDGYPGLEMTGTEVKEIVQECFHYRKYFLRQLFQSLPKIIMVVGATTARPFITALQDRFIQGNPQPEEKVKDLLSRKHVLKYGDLPDGTELTARVIFSEHITGNPANYKIVRAKILEQLVDEARNDRIVLNQNSRHLLRPKGSCVLCPMMEIGKCDYENELIPITDHPSLTADSPGMLLYEEKKAQLALMDTVKAKETATTEIWAEEPEDYKNNIE
;
A
#
# COMPACT_ATOMS: atom_id res chain seq x y z
N MET A 1 12.24 8.36 16.07
CA MET A 1 10.83 8.70 16.30
C MET A 1 9.99 7.51 16.79
N ASN A 2 10.57 6.50 17.48
CA ASN A 2 9.83 5.31 17.96
C ASN A 2 9.32 5.44 19.41
N ASN A 3 9.29 6.65 19.98
CA ASN A 3 9.00 6.86 21.40
C ASN A 3 7.52 7.19 21.69
N SER A 4 6.67 7.31 20.66
CA SER A 4 5.23 7.48 20.88
C SER A 4 4.65 6.25 21.56
N LYS A 5 3.71 6.48 22.48
CA LYS A 5 2.91 5.42 23.11
C LYS A 5 1.75 4.96 22.24
N LEU A 6 1.49 5.62 21.10
CA LEU A 6 0.47 5.18 20.15
C LEU A 6 0.86 3.83 19.52
N PRO A 7 -0.10 2.90 19.32
CA PRO A 7 0.10 1.70 18.50
C PRO A 7 0.63 2.05 17.12
N THR A 8 1.43 1.16 16.53
CA THR A 8 2.13 1.42 15.25
C THR A 8 1.17 1.81 14.14
N GLU A 9 0.04 1.12 14.02
CA GLU A 9 -0.97 1.34 12.98
C GLU A 9 -1.67 2.70 13.10
N VAL A 10 -1.82 3.23 14.32
CA VAL A 10 -2.40 4.55 14.58
C VAL A 10 -1.35 5.64 14.39
N GLU A 11 -0.13 5.43 14.91
CA GLU A 11 1.00 6.34 14.75
C GLU A 11 1.31 6.63 13.27
N LEU A 12 1.27 5.61 12.42
CA LEU A 12 1.51 5.74 10.99
C LEU A 12 0.50 6.64 10.27
N ILE A 13 -0.76 6.68 10.72
CA ILE A 13 -1.75 7.62 10.15
C ILE A 13 -1.29 9.07 10.36
N TYR A 14 -0.89 9.40 11.59
CA TYR A 14 -0.44 10.74 11.94
C TYR A 14 0.89 11.12 11.29
N GLU A 15 1.78 10.15 11.06
CA GLU A 15 3.09 10.43 10.49
C GLU A 15 3.11 10.47 8.97
N VAL A 16 2.39 9.58 8.29
CA VAL A 16 2.49 9.41 6.83
C VAL A 16 1.70 10.50 6.10
N MET A 17 0.47 10.78 6.54
CA MET A 17 -0.43 11.76 5.91
C MET A 17 0.24 13.14 5.68
N PRO A 18 0.87 13.80 6.68
CA PRO A 18 1.47 15.12 6.47
C PRO A 18 2.88 15.08 5.85
N CYS A 19 3.49 13.90 5.67
CA CYS A 19 4.93 13.78 5.40
C CYS A 19 5.37 14.57 4.15
N SER A 20 4.66 14.41 3.02
CA SER A 20 5.01 15.09 1.77
C SER A 20 4.86 16.61 1.88
N ALA A 21 3.80 17.09 2.54
CA ALA A 21 3.56 18.51 2.75
C ALA A 21 4.68 19.14 3.60
N MET A 22 5.06 18.50 4.72
CA MET A 22 6.16 18.96 5.57
C MET A 22 7.48 19.04 4.80
N ARG A 23 7.83 18.01 4.03
CA ARG A 23 9.08 17.94 3.25
C ARG A 23 9.17 18.95 2.10
N ALA A 24 8.06 19.57 1.74
CA ALA A 24 8.05 20.56 0.68
C ALA A 24 7.84 21.99 1.18
N ALA A 25 7.17 22.19 2.32
CA ALA A 25 6.82 23.51 2.84
C ALA A 25 7.68 23.97 4.03
N GLN A 26 8.31 23.05 4.77
CA GLN A 26 8.91 23.35 6.08
C GLN A 26 10.42 23.06 6.15
N GLU A 27 11.10 22.96 5.00
CA GLU A 27 12.55 22.72 4.97
C GLU A 27 13.36 23.98 5.31
N PRO A 28 14.32 23.91 6.26
CA PRO A 28 15.14 25.06 6.64
C PRO A 28 16.01 25.58 5.48
N SER A 29 16.21 26.89 5.44
CA SER A 29 17.19 27.56 4.57
C SER A 29 16.96 27.42 3.05
N GLY A 30 15.75 27.07 2.62
CA GLY A 30 15.38 27.03 1.20
C GLY A 30 15.91 25.82 0.43
N THR A 31 16.57 24.87 1.10
CA THR A 31 16.98 23.61 0.49
C THR A 31 15.74 22.74 0.26
N LYS A 32 15.48 22.39 -1.01
CA LYS A 32 14.38 21.48 -1.33
C LYS A 32 14.75 20.05 -0.91
N HIS A 33 13.92 19.40 -0.12
CA HIS A 33 14.06 17.98 0.15
C HIS A 33 13.90 17.17 -1.14
N SER A 34 14.63 16.07 -1.31
CA SER A 34 14.51 15.21 -2.51
C SER A 34 13.10 14.66 -2.74
N CYS A 35 12.30 14.50 -1.68
CA CYS A 35 10.87 14.13 -1.79
C CYS A 35 10.03 15.18 -2.56
N THR A 36 10.52 16.40 -2.79
CA THR A 36 9.86 17.37 -3.68
C THR A 36 9.81 16.88 -5.13
N TYR A 37 10.62 15.87 -5.50
CA TYR A 37 10.50 15.12 -6.74
C TYR A 37 9.05 14.74 -7.08
N PHE A 38 8.27 14.28 -6.09
CA PHE A 38 6.90 13.82 -6.35
C PHE A 38 5.98 14.93 -6.88
N ARG A 39 6.32 16.21 -6.64
CA ARG A 39 5.60 17.35 -7.21
C ARG A 39 5.87 17.57 -8.70
N LYS A 40 6.94 16.99 -9.27
CA LYS A 40 7.18 17.01 -10.72
C LYS A 40 6.07 16.29 -11.48
N TRP A 41 5.36 15.37 -10.83
CA TRP A 41 4.20 14.68 -11.38
C TRP A 41 2.92 15.55 -11.38
N GLY A 42 3.00 16.84 -11.01
CA GLY A 42 1.93 17.81 -11.11
C GLY A 42 0.83 17.67 -10.06
N ALA A 43 -0.23 18.45 -10.25
CA ALA A 43 -1.42 18.45 -9.40
C ALA A 43 -2.55 17.61 -10.02
N TYR A 44 -3.50 17.19 -9.19
CA TYR A 44 -4.63 16.35 -9.56
C TYR A 44 -5.92 16.92 -9.02
N HIS A 45 -7.02 16.68 -9.75
CA HIS A 45 -8.36 16.84 -9.22
C HIS A 45 -8.48 16.05 -7.91
N SER A 46 -8.78 16.76 -6.84
CA SER A 46 -8.78 16.20 -5.50
C SER A 46 -10.14 16.40 -4.83
N TYR A 47 -10.46 15.52 -3.88
CA TYR A 47 -11.69 15.58 -3.12
C TYR A 47 -11.42 15.35 -1.63
N ASP A 48 -12.34 15.85 -0.82
CA ASP A 48 -12.49 15.54 0.60
C ASP A 48 -13.92 14.99 0.84
N TYR A 49 -14.13 14.20 1.88
CA TYR A 49 -15.48 13.83 2.29
C TYR A 49 -16.23 15.06 2.82
N ASN A 50 -17.49 15.19 2.44
CA ASN A 50 -18.25 16.41 2.72
C ASN A 50 -18.70 16.56 4.18
N ALA A 51 -18.47 15.54 5.00
CA ALA A 51 -18.83 15.48 6.41
C ALA A 51 -17.57 15.36 7.25
N ASP A 52 -17.51 16.19 8.29
CA ASP A 52 -16.47 16.13 9.32
C ASP A 52 -16.48 14.75 10.00
N GLY A 53 -15.30 14.28 10.39
CA GLY A 53 -15.13 12.98 11.02
C GLY A 53 -15.15 11.78 10.07
N PRO A 54 -15.14 10.56 10.63
CA PRO A 54 -15.08 9.34 9.85
C PRO A 54 -16.46 9.03 9.22
N PRO A 55 -16.51 8.64 7.94
CA PRO A 55 -17.77 8.25 7.32
C PRO A 55 -18.44 7.08 8.07
N PRO A 56 -19.78 7.08 8.18
CA PRO A 56 -20.51 6.12 9.02
C PRO A 56 -20.56 4.70 8.44
N LYS A 57 -20.16 4.52 7.18
CA LYS A 57 -20.23 3.23 6.48
C LYS A 57 -18.87 2.85 5.90
N PRO A 58 -18.53 1.56 5.84
CA PRO A 58 -17.42 1.06 5.05
C PRO A 58 -17.51 1.46 3.57
N GLY A 59 -16.35 1.53 2.92
CA GLY A 59 -16.21 1.81 1.48
C GLY A 59 -15.75 3.23 1.18
N ILE A 60 -15.10 3.44 0.03
CA ILE A 60 -14.51 4.73 -0.32
C ILE A 60 -15.48 5.70 -1.00
N GLU A 61 -16.58 5.18 -1.57
CA GLU A 61 -17.64 6.00 -2.19
C GLU A 61 -18.47 6.67 -1.09
N GLN A 62 -18.17 7.93 -0.85
CA GLN A 62 -18.86 8.76 0.12
C GLN A 62 -19.29 10.07 -0.57
N PRO A 63 -20.29 10.77 -0.04
CA PRO A 63 -20.53 12.14 -0.42
C PRO A 63 -19.28 13.00 -0.22
N SER A 64 -18.87 13.72 -1.26
CA SER A 64 -17.58 14.40 -1.30
C SER A 64 -17.69 15.80 -1.87
N ASP A 65 -16.79 16.66 -1.40
CA ASP A 65 -16.56 17.99 -1.94
C ASP A 65 -15.26 18.02 -2.73
N TYR A 66 -15.28 18.78 -3.82
CA TYR A 66 -14.14 19.02 -4.67
C TYR A 66 -13.25 20.12 -4.06
N VAL A 67 -12.01 19.76 -3.77
CA VAL A 67 -11.05 20.68 -3.12
C VAL A 67 -10.10 21.35 -4.13
N GLY A 68 -10.26 21.07 -5.42
CA GLY A 68 -9.46 21.69 -6.48
C GLY A 68 -8.30 20.83 -6.94
N LEU A 69 -7.36 21.47 -7.61
CA LEU A 69 -6.08 20.86 -7.98
C LEU A 69 -5.12 20.86 -6.80
N ALA A 70 -4.65 19.68 -6.41
CA ALA A 70 -3.71 19.53 -5.30
C ALA A 70 -2.61 18.50 -5.57
N ASN A 71 -1.54 18.59 -4.79
CA ASN A 71 -0.54 17.53 -4.72
C ASN A 71 -1.10 16.37 -3.92
N LEU A 72 -0.68 15.16 -4.28
CA LEU A 72 -1.21 13.95 -3.69
C LEU A 72 -0.66 13.67 -2.29
N THR A 73 -1.53 13.12 -1.44
CA THR A 73 -1.15 12.64 -0.11
C THR A 73 -0.37 11.31 -0.22
N PRO A 74 0.67 11.09 0.61
CA PRO A 74 1.29 9.78 0.75
C PRO A 74 0.27 8.70 1.16
N GLU A 75 0.48 7.46 0.74
CA GLU A 75 -0.40 6.34 1.04
C GLU A 75 0.17 5.45 2.15
N VAL A 76 -0.64 5.20 3.18
CA VAL A 76 -0.47 4.04 4.08
C VAL A 76 -0.99 2.77 3.40
N LEU A 77 -0.78 1.62 4.05
CA LEU A 77 -1.32 0.32 3.63
C LEU A 77 -2.83 0.45 3.34
N SER A 78 -3.31 -0.20 2.29
CA SER A 78 -4.72 -0.25 1.90
C SER A 78 -5.33 -1.59 2.31
N GLY A 79 -6.42 -1.54 3.08
CA GLY A 79 -7.13 -2.71 3.61
C GLY A 79 -6.85 -3.04 5.08
N CYS A 80 -7.34 -4.17 5.54
CA CYS A 80 -7.14 -4.68 6.90
C CYS A 80 -5.66 -4.87 7.19
N ARG A 81 -5.17 -4.26 8.29
CA ARG A 81 -3.77 -4.41 8.73
C ARG A 81 -3.43 -5.81 9.19
N LYS A 82 -4.43 -6.64 9.47
CA LYS A 82 -4.26 -8.05 9.84
C LYS A 82 -4.70 -8.96 8.70
N SER A 83 -4.61 -8.49 7.46
CA SER A 83 -4.73 -9.37 6.30
C SER A 83 -3.61 -10.44 6.31
N PRO A 84 -3.92 -11.73 6.10
CA PRO A 84 -2.90 -12.76 6.04
C PRO A 84 -2.07 -12.72 4.75
N ILE A 85 -2.58 -12.11 3.68
CA ILE A 85 -1.83 -11.86 2.45
C ILE A 85 -1.52 -10.36 2.34
N PHE A 86 -0.27 -10.02 2.09
CA PHE A 86 0.18 -8.65 1.88
C PHE A 86 0.93 -8.53 0.55
N VAL A 87 0.37 -7.78 -0.39
CA VAL A 87 1.03 -7.42 -1.66
C VAL A 87 1.85 -6.14 -1.49
N VAL A 88 3.08 -6.16 -2.00
CA VAL A 88 4.03 -5.05 -1.91
C VAL A 88 4.44 -4.60 -3.31
N GLY A 89 4.27 -3.30 -3.57
CA GLY A 89 4.83 -2.60 -4.72
C GLY A 89 5.90 -1.58 -4.30
N ILE A 90 6.52 -0.93 -5.29
CA ILE A 90 7.56 0.07 -5.05
C ILE A 90 6.98 1.40 -4.56
N ASN A 91 5.94 1.92 -5.22
CA ASN A 91 5.26 3.17 -4.90
C ASN A 91 3.79 3.18 -5.41
N PRO A 92 2.90 4.01 -4.85
CA PRO A 92 1.51 4.07 -5.30
C PRO A 92 1.34 4.62 -6.71
N ASN A 93 0.58 3.89 -7.54
CA ASN A 93 0.32 4.23 -8.94
C ASN A 93 -0.82 5.25 -9.12
N LEU A 94 -0.72 6.07 -10.17
CA LEU A 94 -1.59 7.20 -10.52
C LEU A 94 -2.32 6.99 -11.84
N THR A 95 -3.56 6.52 -11.76
CA THR A 95 -4.41 6.21 -12.92
C THR A 95 -4.74 7.44 -13.77
N GLY A 96 -4.83 8.62 -13.16
CA GLY A 96 -5.11 9.90 -13.82
C GLY A 96 -4.07 10.38 -14.84
N PHE A 97 -2.91 9.73 -14.94
CA PHE A 97 -1.98 9.94 -16.06
C PHE A 97 -2.41 9.29 -17.36
N ASP A 98 -3.23 8.24 -17.30
CA ASP A 98 -3.78 7.64 -18.50
C ASP A 98 -4.80 8.61 -19.11
N ILE A 99 -4.63 8.93 -20.40
CA ILE A 99 -5.54 9.80 -21.17
C ILE A 99 -7.00 9.33 -21.08
N ARG A 100 -7.22 8.02 -20.88
CA ARG A 100 -8.55 7.41 -20.75
C ARG A 100 -9.18 7.60 -19.37
N ARG A 101 -8.41 8.06 -18.38
CA ARG A 101 -8.80 8.15 -16.96
C ARG A 101 -8.56 9.55 -16.37
N LYS A 102 -8.59 10.60 -17.17
CA LYS A 102 -8.36 11.99 -16.73
C LYS A 102 -9.36 12.51 -15.69
N ASN A 103 -10.54 11.94 -15.67
CA ASN A 103 -11.59 12.18 -14.68
C ASN A 103 -11.31 11.50 -13.33
N SER A 104 -10.17 10.82 -13.14
CA SER A 104 -9.76 10.28 -11.84
C SER A 104 -9.62 11.40 -10.83
N VAL A 105 -10.08 11.16 -9.60
CA VAL A 105 -9.91 12.08 -8.49
C VAL A 105 -9.21 11.40 -7.32
N TYR A 106 -8.49 12.19 -6.53
CA TYR A 106 -7.65 11.67 -5.46
C TYR A 106 -8.03 12.27 -4.10
N PRO A 107 -7.89 11.50 -3.02
CA PRO A 107 -8.17 12.01 -1.69
C PRO A 107 -7.17 13.10 -1.31
N LEU A 108 -7.68 14.19 -0.74
CA LEU A 108 -6.94 15.18 0.00
C LEU A 108 -7.80 15.55 1.21
N PHE A 109 -7.69 14.73 2.25
CA PHE A 109 -8.46 14.90 3.48
C PHE A 109 -7.80 15.94 4.38
N ASP A 110 -8.62 16.79 5.01
CA ASP A 110 -8.16 17.64 6.10
C ASP A 110 -8.08 16.85 7.43
N GLU A 111 -8.84 15.75 7.57
CA GLU A 111 -8.89 14.96 8.79
C GLU A 111 -8.20 13.59 8.70
N TYR A 112 -7.42 13.26 9.74
CA TYR A 112 -6.78 11.95 9.90
C TYR A 112 -7.78 10.79 9.95
N LYS A 113 -9.01 11.02 10.41
CA LYS A 113 -10.06 9.99 10.52
C LYS A 113 -10.58 9.59 9.14
N GLN A 114 -10.81 10.56 8.25
CA GLN A 114 -11.18 10.30 6.85
C GLN A 114 -10.03 9.63 6.09
N TYR A 115 -8.79 10.07 6.31
CA TYR A 115 -7.60 9.41 5.77
C TYR A 115 -7.49 7.94 6.23
N ALA A 116 -7.64 7.68 7.53
CA ALA A 116 -7.63 6.32 8.07
C ALA A 116 -8.77 5.47 7.52
N HIS A 117 -9.97 6.04 7.39
CA HIS A 117 -11.15 5.37 6.84
C HIS A 117 -10.92 4.97 5.38
N TYR A 118 -10.50 5.91 4.54
CA TYR A 118 -10.25 5.66 3.13
C TYR A 118 -9.24 4.53 2.95
N PHE A 119 -8.09 4.57 3.62
CA PHE A 119 -7.08 3.52 3.49
C PHE A 119 -7.42 2.22 4.24
N ARG A 120 -8.38 2.21 5.17
CA ARG A 120 -8.92 0.97 5.74
C ARG A 120 -9.85 0.26 4.77
N TYR A 121 -10.67 1.01 4.03
CA TYR A 121 -11.74 0.46 3.20
C TYR A 121 -11.48 0.52 1.69
N ARG A 122 -10.35 1.06 1.25
CA ARG A 122 -9.91 0.98 -0.14
C ARG A 122 -9.56 -0.47 -0.50
N SER A 123 -10.29 -0.99 -1.48
CA SER A 123 -10.17 -2.36 -1.99
C SER A 123 -9.67 -2.37 -3.45
N THR A 124 -10.54 -2.66 -4.40
CA THR A 124 -10.27 -2.89 -5.81
C THR A 124 -10.38 -1.65 -6.70
N ASP A 125 -11.16 -0.67 -6.24
CA ASP A 125 -11.54 0.48 -7.04
C ASP A 125 -10.93 1.77 -6.49
N LYS A 126 -10.82 2.76 -7.38
CA LYS A 126 -10.56 4.17 -7.03
C LYS A 126 -11.78 5.00 -7.34
N LEU A 127 -11.71 6.32 -7.15
CA LEU A 127 -12.81 7.23 -7.48
C LEU A 127 -12.50 8.05 -8.73
N GLU A 128 -13.55 8.33 -9.48
CA GLU A 128 -13.54 9.26 -10.61
C GLU A 128 -14.83 10.07 -10.65
N ILE A 129 -14.79 11.20 -11.34
CA ILE A 129 -15.99 11.98 -11.68
C ILE A 129 -16.64 11.32 -12.91
N PRO A 130 -17.96 11.08 -12.93
CA PRO A 130 -18.64 10.59 -14.13
C PRO A 130 -18.31 11.46 -15.35
N LYS A 131 -18.02 10.83 -16.48
CA LYS A 131 -17.42 11.51 -17.66
C LYS A 131 -18.26 12.69 -18.16
N ASP A 132 -19.58 12.55 -18.21
CA ASP A 132 -20.50 13.62 -18.60
C ASP A 132 -20.43 14.82 -17.65
N LYS A 133 -20.31 14.57 -16.35
CA LYS A 133 -20.17 15.59 -15.31
C LYS A 133 -18.80 16.26 -15.39
N PHE A 134 -17.74 15.49 -15.56
CA PHE A 134 -16.38 16.01 -15.72
C PHE A 134 -16.30 17.00 -16.88
N THR A 135 -16.82 16.65 -18.05
CA THR A 135 -16.86 17.55 -19.22
C THR A 135 -17.77 18.76 -18.98
N ALA A 136 -18.94 18.58 -18.37
CA ALA A 136 -19.84 19.69 -18.07
C ALA A 136 -19.23 20.73 -17.10
N LEU A 137 -18.30 20.29 -16.24
CA LEU A 137 -17.56 21.14 -15.30
C LEU A 137 -16.32 21.79 -15.93
N GLY A 138 -16.11 21.64 -17.24
CA GLY A 138 -14.96 22.20 -17.96
C GLY A 138 -13.72 21.28 -17.99
N GLY A 139 -13.84 20.05 -17.51
CA GLY A 139 -12.79 19.04 -17.62
C GLY A 139 -12.47 18.72 -19.08
N SER A 140 -11.19 18.74 -19.44
CA SER A 140 -10.71 18.53 -20.80
C SER A 140 -9.83 17.30 -20.93
N ASN A 141 -9.88 16.67 -22.11
CA ASN A 141 -8.94 15.63 -22.50
C ASN A 141 -7.64 16.18 -23.09
N GLU A 142 -7.44 17.49 -23.12
CA GLU A 142 -6.21 18.13 -23.62
C GLU A 142 -5.19 18.31 -22.50
N GLU A 143 -5.64 18.55 -21.27
CA GLU A 143 -4.77 18.66 -20.09
C GLU A 143 -4.67 17.34 -19.33
N ALA A 144 -3.49 17.01 -18.84
CA ALA A 144 -3.26 15.89 -17.93
C ALA A 144 -2.04 16.22 -17.06
N PRO A 145 -1.94 15.64 -15.85
CA PRO A 145 -0.70 15.67 -15.09
C PRO A 145 0.49 15.25 -15.97
N PRO A 146 1.66 15.91 -15.86
CA PRO A 146 1.99 16.94 -14.89
C PRO A 146 1.57 18.37 -15.31
N LEU A 147 0.96 18.52 -16.49
CA LEU A 147 0.59 19.80 -17.11
C LEU A 147 -0.85 20.25 -16.80
N LEU A 148 -1.57 19.49 -15.97
CA LEU A 148 -2.92 19.85 -15.54
C LEU A 148 -2.86 21.13 -14.70
N SER A 149 -3.54 22.17 -15.18
CA SER A 149 -3.52 23.49 -14.55
C SER A 149 -4.90 24.13 -14.44
N THR A 150 -5.88 23.62 -15.19
CA THR A 150 -7.26 24.10 -15.16
C THR A 150 -8.05 23.45 -14.03
N ASP A 151 -8.56 24.27 -13.11
CA ASP A 151 -9.50 23.82 -12.08
C ASP A 151 -10.90 23.58 -12.67
N LEU A 152 -11.67 22.67 -12.07
CA LEU A 152 -13.04 22.41 -12.50
C LEU A 152 -13.98 23.53 -12.02
N ASN A 153 -14.94 23.91 -12.86
CA ASN A 153 -15.97 24.91 -12.57
C ASN A 153 -17.09 24.33 -11.71
N VAL A 154 -16.74 23.76 -10.54
CA VAL A 154 -17.71 23.20 -9.60
C VAL A 154 -18.42 24.35 -8.85
N PRO A 155 -19.74 24.49 -8.97
CA PRO A 155 -20.48 25.54 -8.26
C PRO A 155 -20.29 25.42 -6.76
N GLU A 156 -20.01 26.55 -6.12
CA GLU A 156 -19.94 26.63 -4.66
C GLU A 156 -21.32 26.95 -4.09
N GLN A 157 -21.76 26.17 -3.12
CA GLN A 157 -23.00 26.37 -2.35
C GLN A 157 -22.66 26.21 -0.87
N ASP A 158 -22.96 27.22 -0.05
CA ASP A 158 -22.67 27.23 1.39
C ASP A 158 -21.21 26.92 1.74
N GLY A 159 -20.26 27.41 0.92
CA GLY A 159 -18.82 27.17 1.11
C GLY A 159 -18.33 25.81 0.62
N LYS A 160 -19.19 25.00 -0.01
CA LYS A 160 -18.88 23.63 -0.46
C LYS A 160 -19.01 23.50 -1.97
N ARG A 161 -18.10 22.75 -2.59
CA ARG A 161 -18.09 22.43 -4.02
C ARG A 161 -18.41 20.96 -4.24
N SER A 162 -19.66 20.54 -4.03
CA SER A 162 -20.01 19.11 -4.09
C SER A 162 -19.82 18.51 -5.49
N ILE A 163 -19.30 17.28 -5.55
CA ILE A 163 -18.95 16.60 -6.80
C ILE A 163 -19.51 15.17 -6.80
N PRO A 164 -20.13 14.70 -7.90
CA PRO A 164 -20.51 13.30 -8.02
C PRO A 164 -19.26 12.46 -8.26
N LEU A 165 -19.08 11.42 -7.45
CA LEU A 165 -18.02 10.43 -7.60
C LEU A 165 -18.64 9.07 -7.90
N GLN A 166 -17.90 8.24 -8.64
CA GLN A 166 -18.23 6.84 -8.91
C GLN A 166 -16.98 5.98 -8.78
N LEU A 167 -17.20 4.67 -8.57
CA LEU A 167 -16.11 3.69 -8.56
C LEU A 167 -15.48 3.53 -9.95
N GLN A 168 -14.17 3.72 -10.00
CA GLN A 168 -13.32 3.44 -11.15
C GLN A 168 -12.63 2.08 -10.96
N GLN A 169 -12.92 1.13 -11.84
CA GLN A 169 -12.25 -0.16 -11.84
C GLN A 169 -10.77 -0.06 -12.16
N VAL A 170 -9.92 -0.63 -11.30
CA VAL A 170 -8.47 -0.66 -11.49
C VAL A 170 -8.01 -2.10 -11.71
N THR A 171 -7.61 -2.41 -12.95
CA THR A 171 -7.21 -3.75 -13.41
C THR A 171 -6.24 -4.45 -12.46
N TYR A 172 -5.24 -3.73 -11.93
CA TYR A 172 -4.26 -4.28 -11.01
C TYR A 172 -4.93 -4.97 -9.80
N TYR A 173 -5.86 -4.29 -9.12
CA TYR A 173 -6.48 -4.81 -7.90
C TYR A 173 -7.58 -5.83 -8.20
N HIS A 174 -8.27 -5.71 -9.34
CA HIS A 174 -9.25 -6.71 -9.79
C HIS A 174 -8.59 -8.05 -10.15
N GLU A 175 -7.37 -8.05 -10.71
CA GLU A 175 -6.62 -9.29 -10.92
C GLU A 175 -6.16 -9.94 -9.60
N LEU A 176 -5.91 -9.14 -8.56
CA LEU A 176 -5.67 -9.65 -7.20
C LEU A 176 -6.94 -10.26 -6.59
N GLN A 177 -8.11 -9.65 -6.80
CA GLN A 177 -9.38 -10.24 -6.38
C GLN A 177 -9.62 -11.58 -7.09
N LYS A 178 -9.41 -11.61 -8.40
CA LYS A 178 -9.53 -12.86 -9.19
C LYS A 178 -8.59 -13.96 -8.68
N LEU A 179 -7.40 -13.61 -8.18
CA LEU A 179 -6.50 -14.58 -7.57
C LEU A 179 -7.04 -15.17 -6.26
N LEU A 180 -7.77 -14.37 -5.46
CA LEU A 180 -8.48 -14.87 -4.28
C LEU A 180 -9.67 -15.75 -4.64
N ASP A 181 -10.42 -15.36 -5.67
CA ASP A 181 -11.57 -16.13 -6.17
C ASP A 181 -11.12 -17.51 -6.66
N ASP A 182 -10.07 -17.56 -7.49
CA ASP A 182 -9.49 -18.82 -7.96
C ASP A 182 -8.91 -19.66 -6.82
N LEU A 183 -8.32 -19.05 -5.78
CA LEU A 183 -7.86 -19.77 -4.60
C LEU A 183 -9.02 -20.44 -3.87
N ALA A 184 -10.13 -19.72 -3.66
CA ALA A 184 -11.32 -20.28 -3.04
C ALA A 184 -11.92 -21.42 -3.87
N GLU A 185 -11.95 -21.28 -5.20
CA GLU A 185 -12.40 -22.33 -6.11
C GLU A 185 -11.52 -23.59 -5.98
N GLU A 186 -10.19 -23.46 -6.06
CA GLU A 186 -9.23 -24.57 -5.94
C GLU A 186 -9.26 -25.26 -4.56
N MET A 187 -9.65 -24.52 -3.52
CA MET A 187 -9.80 -25.05 -2.16
C MET A 187 -11.21 -25.56 -1.85
N GLY A 188 -12.17 -25.41 -2.78
CA GLY A 188 -13.57 -25.80 -2.57
C GLY A 188 -14.29 -25.01 -1.49
N TRP A 189 -13.87 -23.78 -1.24
CA TRP A 189 -14.45 -22.90 -0.21
C TRP A 189 -15.72 -22.20 -0.73
N THR A 190 -16.85 -22.91 -0.78
CA THR A 190 -18.07 -22.41 -1.44
C THR A 190 -18.77 -21.24 -0.75
N ASP A 191 -18.60 -21.07 0.57
CA ASP A 191 -19.27 -20.03 1.35
C ASP A 191 -18.31 -18.91 1.77
N HIS A 192 -17.20 -18.75 1.06
CA HIS A 192 -16.21 -17.71 1.35
C HIS A 192 -16.70 -16.29 1.02
N GLU A 193 -16.14 -15.30 1.70
CA GLU A 193 -16.28 -13.87 1.38
C GLU A 193 -14.91 -13.22 1.10
N LEU A 194 -13.95 -14.01 0.58
CA LEU A 194 -12.58 -13.54 0.37
C LEU A 194 -12.54 -12.25 -0.46
N LYS A 195 -11.91 -11.21 0.08
CA LYS A 195 -11.82 -9.91 -0.63
C LYS A 195 -10.49 -9.20 -0.47
N VAL A 196 -10.07 -8.55 -1.55
CA VAL A 196 -9.04 -7.50 -1.48
C VAL A 196 -9.55 -6.39 -0.56
N GLY A 197 -8.71 -5.97 0.37
CA GLY A 197 -9.08 -5.06 1.45
C GLY A 197 -9.35 -5.76 2.78
N GLU A 198 -9.59 -7.07 2.81
CA GLU A 198 -9.67 -7.84 4.07
C GLU A 198 -8.69 -9.01 4.11
N ASP A 199 -8.71 -9.89 3.11
CA ASP A 199 -7.90 -11.12 3.06
C ASP A 199 -6.60 -10.95 2.30
N LEU A 200 -6.56 -9.90 1.48
CA LEU A 200 -5.38 -9.38 0.84
C LEU A 200 -5.31 -7.87 1.03
N SER A 201 -4.28 -7.39 1.70
CA SER A 201 -3.96 -5.98 1.81
C SER A 201 -2.81 -5.63 0.86
N TYR A 202 -2.64 -4.35 0.56
CA TYR A 202 -1.53 -3.90 -0.28
C TYR A 202 -0.92 -2.59 0.19
N GLY A 203 0.31 -2.34 -0.21
CA GLY A 203 1.11 -1.23 0.27
C GLY A 203 2.42 -1.13 -0.48
N ASN A 204 3.20 -0.11 -0.17
CA ASN A 204 4.35 0.26 -0.97
C ASN A 204 5.60 0.47 -0.11
N MET A 205 6.76 0.22 -0.70
CA MET A 205 8.06 0.48 -0.05
C MET A 205 8.30 1.98 0.13
N VAL A 206 7.85 2.80 -0.82
CA VAL A 206 7.81 4.27 -0.75
C VAL A 206 6.35 4.73 -0.68
N ALA A 207 6.02 5.57 0.31
CA ALA A 207 4.64 5.99 0.56
C ALA A 207 4.14 7.07 -0.42
N CYS A 208 5.04 7.89 -0.97
CA CYS A 208 4.65 8.98 -1.85
C CYS A 208 4.28 8.47 -3.25
N PRO A 209 3.14 8.91 -3.81
CA PRO A 209 2.67 8.45 -5.11
C PRO A 209 3.42 9.07 -6.30
N SER A 210 3.53 8.30 -7.38
CA SER A 210 3.91 8.74 -8.72
C SER A 210 3.33 7.79 -9.77
N ALA A 211 3.20 8.21 -11.04
CA ALA A 211 2.71 7.31 -12.09
C ALA A 211 3.61 6.08 -12.24
N ARG A 212 4.92 6.29 -12.03
CA ARG A 212 5.93 5.27 -12.11
C ARG A 212 7.13 5.62 -11.24
N TRP A 213 7.83 4.60 -10.74
CA TRP A 213 9.13 4.75 -10.14
C TRP A 213 10.18 4.94 -11.23
N LEU A 214 10.40 6.19 -11.66
CA LEU A 214 11.16 6.51 -12.86
C LEU A 214 12.60 6.94 -12.51
N THR A 215 13.59 6.09 -12.79
CA THR A 215 15.02 6.39 -12.56
C THR A 215 15.82 6.40 -13.86
N GLN A 216 15.19 6.04 -14.99
CA GLN A 216 15.75 6.15 -16.32
C GLN A 216 14.88 7.03 -17.21
N LYS A 217 15.48 7.55 -18.29
CA LYS A 217 14.73 8.27 -19.32
C LYS A 217 13.66 7.38 -19.92
N ASN A 218 12.47 7.95 -20.12
CA ASN A 218 11.36 7.27 -20.74
C ASN A 218 10.62 8.24 -21.67
N ASP A 219 10.45 7.85 -22.93
CA ASP A 219 9.84 8.70 -23.96
C ASP A 219 8.38 9.04 -23.66
N GLY A 220 7.67 8.21 -22.87
CA GLY A 220 6.32 8.51 -22.40
C GLY A 220 6.26 9.52 -21.26
N TYR A 221 7.38 9.78 -20.57
CA TYR A 221 7.47 10.63 -19.38
C TYR A 221 8.74 11.50 -19.39
N PRO A 222 8.96 12.33 -20.42
CA PRO A 222 10.22 13.07 -20.58
C PRO A 222 10.43 14.08 -19.45
N GLY A 223 11.59 14.04 -18.80
CA GLY A 223 11.99 14.99 -17.74
C GLY A 223 11.40 14.69 -16.36
N LEU A 224 10.72 13.55 -16.20
CA LEU A 224 10.14 13.09 -14.93
C LEU A 224 11.02 12.04 -14.22
N GLU A 225 12.20 11.73 -14.76
CA GLU A 225 13.15 10.84 -14.12
C GLU A 225 13.74 11.44 -12.83
N MET A 226 13.94 10.58 -11.83
CA MET A 226 14.72 10.91 -10.63
C MET A 226 16.20 10.92 -10.95
N THR A 227 16.90 11.87 -10.37
CA THR A 227 18.35 11.83 -10.23
C THR A 227 18.77 10.74 -9.23
N GLY A 228 20.01 10.26 -9.30
CA GLY A 228 20.54 9.32 -8.31
C GLY A 228 20.49 9.86 -6.87
N THR A 229 20.67 11.17 -6.69
CA THR A 229 20.51 11.83 -5.38
C THR A 229 19.07 11.77 -4.88
N GLU A 230 18.09 12.06 -5.75
CA GLU A 230 16.67 11.98 -5.40
C GLU A 230 16.29 10.57 -4.95
N VAL A 231 16.69 9.53 -5.71
CA VAL A 231 16.46 8.12 -5.33
C VAL A 231 17.05 7.83 -3.95
N LYS A 232 18.34 8.14 -3.76
CA LYS A 232 19.05 7.86 -2.51
C LYS A 232 18.36 8.51 -1.30
N GLU A 233 18.05 9.79 -1.39
CA GLU A 233 17.52 10.55 -0.26
C GLU A 233 16.05 10.22 0.02
N ILE A 234 15.24 9.95 -1.00
CA ILE A 234 13.85 9.47 -0.83
C ILE A 234 13.85 8.12 -0.10
N VAL A 235 14.69 7.18 -0.53
CA VAL A 235 14.83 5.85 0.09
C VAL A 235 15.35 5.98 1.51
N GLN A 236 16.38 6.80 1.73
CA GLN A 236 16.92 7.05 3.07
C GLN A 236 15.85 7.57 4.02
N GLU A 237 15.05 8.55 3.58
CA GLU A 237 14.01 9.14 4.40
C GLU A 237 12.85 8.16 4.65
N CYS A 238 12.23 7.64 3.58
CA CYS A 238 10.97 6.90 3.67
C CYS A 238 11.18 5.46 4.19
N PHE A 239 12.19 4.78 3.66
CA PHE A 239 12.40 3.36 3.91
C PHE A 239 13.35 3.11 5.09
N HIS A 240 14.49 3.80 5.17
CA HIS A 240 15.48 3.54 6.22
C HIS A 240 15.22 4.33 7.51
N TYR A 241 14.97 5.63 7.42
CA TYR A 241 14.83 6.50 8.60
C TYR A 241 13.45 6.40 9.23
N ARG A 242 12.38 6.62 8.44
CA ARG A 242 10.99 6.57 8.92
C ARG A 242 10.42 5.15 9.00
N LYS A 243 11.00 4.24 8.22
CA LYS A 243 10.64 2.81 8.18
C LYS A 243 9.15 2.58 7.94
N TYR A 244 8.48 3.42 7.14
CA TYR A 244 7.02 3.34 6.97
C TYR A 244 6.58 1.95 6.49
N PHE A 245 7.22 1.44 5.44
CA PHE A 245 6.95 0.09 4.95
C PHE A 245 7.23 -0.99 5.99
N LEU A 246 8.42 -0.99 6.61
CA LEU A 246 8.82 -2.03 7.56
C LEU A 246 7.91 -2.03 8.80
N ARG A 247 7.53 -0.86 9.32
CA ARG A 247 6.58 -0.76 10.45
C ARG A 247 5.22 -1.33 10.09
N GLN A 248 4.72 -1.09 8.88
CA GLN A 248 3.47 -1.70 8.41
C GLN A 248 3.61 -3.22 8.26
N LEU A 249 4.71 -3.71 7.69
CA LEU A 249 4.96 -5.14 7.52
C LEU A 249 5.03 -5.87 8.86
N PHE A 250 5.81 -5.35 9.82
CA PHE A 250 6.01 -5.99 11.13
C PHE A 250 4.86 -5.77 12.12
N GLN A 251 3.99 -4.78 11.90
CA GLN A 251 2.71 -4.69 12.61
C GLN A 251 1.68 -5.68 12.00
N SER A 252 1.70 -5.84 10.68
CA SER A 252 0.74 -6.70 9.97
C SER A 252 1.05 -8.19 10.11
N LEU A 253 2.34 -8.57 10.15
CA LEU A 253 2.83 -9.96 10.23
C LEU A 253 2.08 -10.92 9.29
N PRO A 254 1.88 -10.59 8.00
CA PRO A 254 1.16 -11.44 7.07
C PRO A 254 1.84 -12.81 6.95
N LYS A 255 1.03 -13.84 6.68
CA LYS A 255 1.50 -15.20 6.42
C LYS A 255 2.07 -15.34 5.01
N ILE A 256 1.56 -14.57 4.06
CA ILE A 256 2.05 -14.52 2.68
C ILE A 256 2.42 -13.07 2.34
N ILE A 257 3.63 -12.87 1.81
CA ILE A 257 4.08 -11.62 1.21
C ILE A 257 4.21 -11.83 -0.28
N MET A 258 3.47 -11.07 -1.08
CA MET A 258 3.59 -11.07 -2.53
C MET A 258 4.36 -9.83 -2.97
N VAL A 259 5.53 -10.02 -3.58
CA VAL A 259 6.40 -8.92 -4.02
C VAL A 259 6.28 -8.79 -5.53
N VAL A 260 5.84 -7.62 -6.00
CA VAL A 260 5.39 -7.43 -7.38
C VAL A 260 6.35 -6.54 -8.17
N GLY A 261 6.89 -7.09 -9.26
CA GLY A 261 7.86 -6.44 -10.14
C GLY A 261 9.30 -6.58 -9.67
N ALA A 262 10.24 -6.66 -10.62
CA ALA A 262 11.68 -6.75 -10.34
C ALA A 262 12.21 -5.51 -9.60
N THR A 263 11.69 -4.33 -9.92
CA THR A 263 11.97 -3.06 -9.23
C THR A 263 11.61 -3.08 -7.74
N THR A 264 10.62 -3.88 -7.33
CA THR A 264 10.28 -4.07 -5.91
C THR A 264 11.06 -5.25 -5.31
N ALA A 265 11.27 -6.32 -6.09
CA ALA A 265 11.96 -7.54 -5.64
C ALA A 265 13.40 -7.25 -5.20
N ARG A 266 14.18 -6.52 -6.01
CA ARG A 266 15.56 -6.12 -5.71
C ARG A 266 15.71 -5.48 -4.32
N PRO A 267 15.07 -4.34 -4.04
CA PRO A 267 15.21 -3.69 -2.74
C PRO A 267 14.58 -4.50 -1.59
N PHE A 268 13.50 -5.24 -1.83
CA PHE A 268 12.91 -6.11 -0.81
C PHE A 268 13.89 -7.21 -0.37
N ILE A 269 14.51 -7.90 -1.33
CA ILE A 269 15.51 -8.94 -1.09
C ILE A 269 16.70 -8.34 -0.36
N THR A 270 17.25 -7.22 -0.82
CA THR A 270 18.38 -6.56 -0.15
C THR A 270 18.07 -6.19 1.30
N ALA A 271 16.90 -5.60 1.55
CA ALA A 271 16.53 -5.14 2.89
C ALA A 271 16.31 -6.31 3.88
N LEU A 272 15.87 -7.46 3.38
CA LEU A 272 15.46 -8.60 4.21
C LEU A 272 16.30 -9.87 3.96
N GLN A 273 17.46 -9.74 3.30
CA GLN A 273 18.31 -10.84 2.86
C GLN A 273 18.61 -11.83 4.00
N ASP A 274 19.05 -11.30 5.14
CA ASP A 274 19.45 -12.08 6.32
C ASP A 274 18.24 -12.74 7.04
N ARG A 275 17.01 -12.55 6.54
CA ARG A 275 15.77 -13.13 7.09
C ARG A 275 15.24 -14.31 6.29
N PHE A 276 15.76 -14.55 5.08
CA PHE A 276 15.36 -15.71 4.30
C PHE A 276 15.98 -16.98 4.87
N ILE A 277 15.16 -17.80 5.52
CA ILE A 277 15.57 -19.11 6.06
C ILE A 277 15.43 -20.23 5.01
N GLN A 278 14.77 -19.94 3.89
CA GLN A 278 14.63 -20.85 2.76
C GLN A 278 14.59 -20.05 1.45
N GLY A 279 15.17 -20.61 0.38
CA GLY A 279 15.12 -20.08 -0.99
C GLY A 279 16.31 -19.17 -1.36
N ASN A 280 16.90 -18.48 -0.37
CA ASN A 280 18.08 -17.60 -0.49
C ASN A 280 18.05 -16.72 -1.76
N PRO A 281 17.02 -15.87 -1.92
CA PRO A 281 16.90 -15.02 -3.10
C PRO A 281 18.04 -14.00 -3.15
N GLN A 282 18.55 -13.72 -4.35
CA GLN A 282 19.50 -12.66 -4.62
C GLN A 282 18.84 -11.52 -5.41
N PRO A 283 19.23 -10.25 -5.18
CA PRO A 283 18.60 -9.10 -5.83
C PRO A 283 18.62 -9.19 -7.36
N GLU A 284 19.71 -9.66 -7.96
CA GLU A 284 19.91 -9.76 -9.41
C GLU A 284 19.11 -10.86 -10.11
N GLU A 285 18.41 -11.72 -9.35
CA GLU A 285 17.62 -12.79 -9.93
C GLU A 285 16.36 -12.28 -10.63
N LYS A 286 16.05 -12.89 -11.77
CA LYS A 286 14.81 -12.60 -12.48
C LYS A 286 13.62 -13.13 -11.71
N VAL A 287 12.50 -12.42 -11.78
CA VAL A 287 11.23 -12.80 -11.14
C VAL A 287 10.83 -14.25 -11.46
N LYS A 288 11.01 -14.70 -12.70
CA LYS A 288 10.74 -16.08 -13.11
C LYS A 288 11.56 -17.11 -12.32
N ASP A 289 12.85 -16.83 -12.09
CA ASP A 289 13.76 -17.73 -11.38
C ASP A 289 13.45 -17.72 -9.89
N LEU A 290 13.12 -16.54 -9.33
CA LEU A 290 12.61 -16.41 -7.97
C LEU A 290 11.31 -17.22 -7.78
N LEU A 291 10.35 -17.10 -8.69
CA LEU A 291 9.06 -17.79 -8.60
C LEU A 291 9.19 -19.32 -8.73
N SER A 292 10.27 -19.84 -9.29
CA SER A 292 10.47 -21.28 -9.49
C SER A 292 10.64 -22.08 -8.20
N ARG A 293 10.86 -21.41 -7.05
CA ARG A 293 11.16 -22.06 -5.77
C ARG A 293 10.47 -21.41 -4.57
N LYS A 294 10.47 -22.14 -3.45
CA LYS A 294 9.89 -21.70 -2.18
C LYS A 294 10.85 -20.78 -1.44
N HIS A 295 10.33 -19.62 -1.02
CA HIS A 295 11.03 -18.64 -0.19
C HIS A 295 10.30 -18.47 1.12
N VAL A 296 11.02 -18.58 2.23
CA VAL A 296 10.44 -18.37 3.57
C VAL A 296 11.27 -17.33 4.29
N LEU A 297 10.58 -16.28 4.73
CA LEU A 297 11.13 -15.19 5.53
C LEU A 297 10.77 -15.40 6.99
N LYS A 298 11.74 -15.21 7.89
CA LYS A 298 11.54 -15.24 9.35
C LYS A 298 11.47 -13.81 9.89
N TYR A 299 10.35 -13.47 10.54
CA TYR A 299 10.22 -12.21 11.29
C TYR A 299 11.04 -12.29 12.59
N GLY A 300 10.95 -13.41 13.29
CA GLY A 300 11.63 -13.67 14.56
C GLY A 300 10.95 -14.78 15.36
N ASP A 301 11.35 -14.93 16.62
CA ASP A 301 10.80 -15.90 17.56
C ASP A 301 10.08 -15.17 18.69
N LEU A 302 8.94 -15.70 19.12
CA LEU A 302 8.24 -15.24 20.32
C LEU A 302 8.85 -15.85 21.60
N PRO A 303 8.61 -15.27 22.78
CA PRO A 303 9.13 -15.79 24.05
C PRO A 303 8.74 -17.24 24.35
N ASP A 304 7.61 -17.70 23.82
CA ASP A 304 7.10 -19.08 23.97
C ASP A 304 7.77 -20.07 22.99
N GLY A 305 8.71 -19.61 22.15
CA GLY A 305 9.38 -20.40 21.13
C GLY A 305 8.62 -20.48 19.80
N THR A 306 7.47 -19.81 19.67
CA THR A 306 6.74 -19.76 18.40
C THR A 306 7.55 -19.00 17.36
N GLU A 307 7.90 -19.67 16.27
CA GLU A 307 8.56 -19.03 15.13
C GLU A 307 7.53 -18.28 14.27
N LEU A 308 7.77 -16.99 14.03
CA LEU A 308 6.97 -16.17 13.12
C LEU A 308 7.62 -16.13 11.74
N THR A 309 6.97 -16.74 10.75
CA THR A 309 7.42 -16.77 9.36
C THR A 309 6.36 -16.30 8.38
N ALA A 310 6.81 -15.94 7.18
CA ALA A 310 5.97 -15.70 6.01
C ALA A 310 6.50 -16.43 4.79
N ARG A 311 5.58 -16.92 3.95
CA ARG A 311 5.89 -17.29 2.57
C ARG A 311 6.11 -16.03 1.76
N VAL A 312 7.18 -15.97 0.98
CA VAL A 312 7.38 -14.90 -0.01
C VAL A 312 7.14 -15.44 -1.41
N ILE A 313 6.29 -14.77 -2.17
CA ILE A 313 5.97 -15.10 -3.57
C ILE A 313 6.36 -13.89 -4.43
N PHE A 314 7.32 -14.08 -5.34
CA PHE A 314 7.73 -13.04 -6.29
C PHE A 314 6.86 -13.13 -7.54
N SER A 315 6.40 -11.98 -8.04
CA SER A 315 5.47 -11.91 -9.16
C SER A 315 5.87 -10.83 -10.17
N GLU A 316 5.51 -11.04 -11.43
CA GLU A 316 5.62 -10.01 -12.46
C GLU A 316 4.59 -8.91 -12.20
N HIS A 317 4.87 -7.68 -12.65
CA HIS A 317 3.92 -6.59 -12.43
C HIS A 317 2.65 -6.79 -13.26
N ILE A 318 1.49 -6.85 -12.61
CA ILE A 318 0.19 -7.11 -13.26
C ILE A 318 -0.08 -6.17 -14.45
N THR A 319 0.03 -4.85 -14.23
CA THR A 319 -0.22 -3.85 -15.30
C THR A 319 1.05 -3.36 -15.99
N GLY A 320 2.22 -3.41 -15.35
CA GLY A 320 3.50 -3.02 -15.95
C GLY A 320 4.06 -4.07 -16.91
N ASN A 321 3.72 -5.35 -16.72
CA ASN A 321 4.11 -6.47 -17.58
C ASN A 321 3.00 -7.55 -17.66
N PRO A 322 1.82 -7.20 -18.23
CA PRO A 322 0.64 -8.07 -18.21
C PRO A 322 0.85 -9.40 -18.95
N ALA A 323 1.66 -9.39 -20.02
CA ALA A 323 1.96 -10.59 -20.78
C ALA A 323 2.74 -11.61 -19.94
N ASN A 324 3.79 -11.18 -19.23
CA ASN A 324 4.54 -12.09 -18.35
C ASN A 324 3.73 -12.46 -17.11
N TYR A 325 2.97 -11.52 -16.54
CA TYR A 325 2.06 -11.84 -15.42
C TYR A 325 1.09 -12.97 -15.78
N LYS A 326 0.46 -12.91 -16.96
CA LYS A 326 -0.44 -13.96 -17.44
C LYS A 326 0.24 -15.33 -17.53
N ILE A 327 1.51 -15.38 -17.91
CA ILE A 327 2.30 -16.62 -17.97
C ILE A 327 2.55 -17.17 -16.56
N VAL A 328 2.87 -16.29 -15.60
CA VAL A 328 3.28 -16.72 -14.25
C VAL A 328 2.12 -16.88 -13.26
N ARG A 329 0.94 -16.35 -13.55
CA ARG A 329 -0.24 -16.34 -12.65
C ARG A 329 -0.61 -17.73 -12.12
N ALA A 330 -0.62 -18.75 -12.98
CA ALA A 330 -0.94 -20.11 -12.57
C ALA A 330 0.04 -20.64 -11.50
N LYS A 331 1.32 -20.29 -11.59
CA LYS A 331 2.34 -20.69 -10.60
C LYS A 331 2.20 -19.94 -9.28
N ILE A 332 1.71 -18.70 -9.32
CA ILE A 332 1.38 -17.93 -8.11
C ILE A 332 0.21 -18.59 -7.38
N LEU A 333 -0.86 -18.91 -8.11
CA LEU A 333 -2.01 -19.63 -7.56
C LEU A 333 -1.62 -20.98 -6.96
N GLU A 334 -0.81 -21.77 -7.67
CA GLU A 334 -0.28 -23.05 -7.17
C GLU A 334 0.43 -22.90 -5.82
N GLN A 335 1.22 -21.83 -5.63
CA GLN A 335 1.89 -21.57 -4.35
C GLN A 335 0.92 -21.12 -3.26
N LEU A 336 -0.12 -20.36 -3.58
CA LEU A 336 -1.16 -20.00 -2.59
C LEU A 336 -1.96 -21.23 -2.15
N VAL A 337 -2.32 -22.09 -3.10
CA VAL A 337 -2.99 -23.38 -2.83
C VAL A 337 -2.10 -24.30 -1.98
N ASP A 338 -0.79 -24.37 -2.26
CA ASP A 338 0.16 -25.11 -1.41
C ASP A 338 0.12 -24.60 0.04
N GLU A 339 0.19 -23.29 0.26
CA GLU A 339 0.16 -22.73 1.61
C GLU A 339 -1.21 -22.92 2.30
N ALA A 340 -2.31 -22.91 1.55
CA ALA A 340 -3.65 -23.21 2.06
C ALA A 340 -3.79 -24.69 2.47
N ARG A 341 -3.31 -25.63 1.65
CA ARG A 341 -3.33 -27.08 1.95
C ARG A 341 -2.42 -27.48 3.10
N ASN A 342 -1.45 -26.64 3.45
CA ASN A 342 -0.57 -26.82 4.60
C ASN A 342 -0.98 -25.97 5.82
N ASP A 343 -2.25 -25.54 5.89
CA ASP A 343 -2.85 -24.79 7.01
C ASP A 343 -2.15 -23.47 7.37
N ARG A 344 -1.40 -22.88 6.43
CA ARG A 344 -0.73 -21.58 6.66
C ARG A 344 -1.63 -20.39 6.36
N ILE A 345 -2.59 -20.57 5.47
CA ILE A 345 -3.77 -19.70 5.30
C ILE A 345 -5.00 -20.59 5.43
N VAL A 346 -5.93 -20.19 6.29
CA VAL A 346 -7.08 -21.04 6.68
C VAL A 346 -8.33 -20.19 6.59
N LEU A 347 -9.38 -20.69 5.95
CA LEU A 347 -10.69 -20.07 5.96
C LEU A 347 -11.33 -20.23 7.34
N ASN A 348 -11.65 -19.12 7.99
CA ASN A 348 -12.47 -19.10 9.18
C ASN A 348 -13.94 -19.22 8.79
N GLN A 349 -14.60 -20.28 9.25
CA GLN A 349 -16.01 -20.53 8.93
C GLN A 349 -16.97 -19.50 9.55
N ASN A 350 -16.59 -18.86 10.66
CA ASN A 350 -17.45 -17.88 11.33
C ASN A 350 -17.44 -16.54 10.61
N SER A 351 -16.25 -16.02 10.27
CA SER A 351 -16.13 -14.75 9.55
C SER A 351 -16.20 -14.91 8.03
N ARG A 352 -16.10 -16.14 7.51
CA ARG A 352 -16.02 -16.46 6.06
C ARG A 352 -14.84 -15.81 5.35
N HIS A 353 -13.85 -15.36 6.13
CA HIS A 353 -12.61 -14.74 5.70
C HIS A 353 -11.42 -15.61 6.14
N LEU A 354 -10.21 -15.33 5.64
CA LEU A 354 -9.00 -16.01 6.11
C LEU A 354 -8.70 -15.65 7.58
N LEU A 355 -8.13 -16.58 8.36
CA LEU A 355 -7.73 -16.29 9.74
C LEU A 355 -6.66 -15.19 9.80
N ARG A 356 -6.83 -14.26 10.75
CA ARG A 356 -5.88 -13.17 10.98
C ARG A 356 -4.54 -13.71 11.53
N PRO A 357 -3.39 -13.15 11.12
CA PRO A 357 -2.11 -13.51 11.73
C PRO A 357 -1.97 -12.95 13.15
N LYS A 358 -1.01 -13.50 13.91
CA LYS A 358 -0.59 -13.01 15.23
C LYS A 358 -0.30 -11.50 15.21
N GLY A 359 -0.54 -10.85 16.33
CA GLY A 359 -0.41 -9.42 16.57
C GLY A 359 -1.76 -8.73 16.77
N SER A 360 -1.82 -7.77 17.70
CA SER A 360 -3.02 -6.94 17.88
C SER A 360 -3.15 -5.85 16.80
N CYS A 361 -4.35 -5.27 16.72
CA CYS A 361 -4.64 -4.12 15.88
C CYS A 361 -5.85 -3.38 16.46
N VAL A 362 -5.70 -2.08 16.68
CA VAL A 362 -6.74 -1.23 17.27
C VAL A 362 -7.09 -0.03 16.39
N LEU A 363 -6.61 -0.02 15.13
CA LEU A 363 -6.79 1.09 14.18
C LEU A 363 -8.25 1.53 14.06
N CYS A 364 -9.16 0.60 13.77
CA CYS A 364 -10.56 0.94 13.47
C CYS A 364 -11.25 1.65 14.65
N PRO A 365 -11.26 1.06 15.86
CA PRO A 365 -11.86 1.71 17.02
C PRO A 365 -11.10 2.97 17.48
N MET A 366 -9.76 2.98 17.50
CA MET A 366 -9.00 4.17 17.95
C MET A 366 -9.10 5.36 17.00
N MET A 367 -9.30 5.13 15.69
CA MET A 367 -9.54 6.19 14.72
C MET A 367 -11.03 6.53 14.58
N GLU A 368 -11.90 5.87 15.36
CA GLU A 368 -13.36 6.00 15.32
C GLU A 368 -13.97 5.69 13.93
N ILE A 369 -13.26 4.95 13.07
CA ILE A 369 -13.70 4.60 11.71
C ILE A 369 -14.58 3.34 11.68
N GLY A 370 -14.94 2.79 12.84
CA GLY A 370 -15.79 1.62 12.99
C GLY A 370 -15.23 0.59 13.98
N LYS A 371 -16.01 -0.48 14.21
CA LYS A 371 -15.53 -1.63 14.98
C LYS A 371 -14.57 -2.48 14.14
N CYS A 372 -13.76 -3.29 14.81
CA CYS A 372 -12.96 -4.31 14.14
C CYS A 372 -13.78 -5.60 14.02
N ASP A 373 -14.16 -5.99 12.80
CA ASP A 373 -14.93 -7.21 12.55
C ASP A 373 -14.18 -8.49 12.94
N TYR A 374 -12.85 -8.39 13.10
CA TYR A 374 -11.96 -9.49 13.45
C TYR A 374 -11.41 -9.42 14.88
N GLU A 375 -11.94 -8.54 15.74
CA GLU A 375 -11.40 -8.33 17.10
C GLU A 375 -11.21 -9.64 17.88
N ASN A 376 -12.17 -10.56 17.77
CA ASN A 376 -12.15 -11.86 18.43
C ASN A 376 -11.16 -12.87 17.81
N GLU A 377 -10.60 -12.56 16.64
CA GLU A 377 -9.56 -13.38 15.98
C GLU A 377 -8.14 -12.88 16.28
N LEU A 378 -8.00 -11.68 16.87
CA LEU A 378 -6.70 -11.07 17.10
C LEU A 378 -6.02 -11.67 18.32
N ILE A 379 -4.84 -12.24 18.10
CA ILE A 379 -4.01 -12.83 19.15
C ILE A 379 -2.74 -11.99 19.26
N PRO A 380 -2.54 -11.21 20.34
CA PRO A 380 -1.31 -10.45 20.55
C PRO A 380 -0.04 -11.29 20.43
N ILE A 381 1.08 -10.66 20.08
CA ILE A 381 2.41 -11.33 20.13
C ILE A 381 3.03 -11.29 21.53
N THR A 382 2.53 -10.41 22.38
CA THR A 382 2.81 -10.38 23.83
C THR A 382 1.97 -11.42 24.58
N ASP A 383 2.34 -11.69 25.83
CA ASP A 383 1.65 -12.64 26.73
C ASP A 383 0.36 -12.02 27.32
N HIS A 384 -0.46 -11.45 26.43
CA HIS A 384 -1.76 -10.87 26.74
C HIS A 384 -2.84 -11.68 26.01
N PRO A 385 -3.96 -12.04 26.66
CA PRO A 385 -4.99 -12.86 26.04
C PRO A 385 -5.72 -12.13 24.89
N SER A 386 -5.87 -10.82 25.00
CA SER A 386 -6.49 -9.96 23.99
C SER A 386 -6.06 -8.50 24.22
N LEU A 387 -5.95 -7.71 23.15
CA LEU A 387 -5.74 -6.27 23.22
C LEU A 387 -6.74 -5.56 22.31
N THR A 388 -7.51 -4.65 22.89
CA THR A 388 -8.54 -3.83 22.24
C THR A 388 -8.22 -2.33 22.41
N ALA A 389 -8.97 -1.44 21.77
CA ALA A 389 -8.78 0.01 21.93
C ALA A 389 -8.98 0.49 23.38
N ASP A 390 -9.78 -0.21 24.17
CA ASP A 390 -10.03 0.11 25.58
C ASP A 390 -8.95 -0.44 26.53
N SER A 391 -7.98 -1.21 25.99
CA SER A 391 -6.87 -1.74 26.79
C SER A 391 -5.98 -0.61 27.31
N PRO A 392 -5.36 -0.75 28.50
CA PRO A 392 -4.46 0.26 29.02
C PRO A 392 -3.34 0.57 28.01
N GLY A 393 -3.10 1.86 27.75
CA GLY A 393 -2.13 2.27 26.72
C GLY A 393 -0.70 1.75 26.94
N MET A 394 -0.33 1.38 28.16
CA MET A 394 0.94 0.70 28.44
C MET A 394 1.02 -0.71 27.83
N LEU A 395 -0.07 -1.48 27.82
CA LEU A 395 -0.10 -2.82 27.23
C LEU A 395 -0.05 -2.75 25.70
N LEU A 396 -0.77 -1.79 25.11
CA LEU A 396 -0.68 -1.49 23.67
C LEU A 396 0.75 -1.06 23.27
N TYR A 397 1.43 -0.32 24.15
CA TYR A 397 2.81 0.07 23.94
C TYR A 397 3.81 -1.10 24.09
N GLU A 398 3.56 -2.05 24.98
CA GLU A 398 4.33 -3.29 25.09
C GLU A 398 4.23 -4.13 23.82
N GLU A 399 3.03 -4.28 23.27
CA GLU A 399 2.81 -4.95 22.00
C GLU A 399 3.59 -4.26 20.87
N LYS A 400 3.48 -2.93 20.75
CA LYS A 400 4.27 -2.14 19.79
C LYS A 400 5.77 -2.39 19.97
N LYS A 401 6.28 -2.40 21.21
CA LYS A 401 7.70 -2.69 21.47
C LYS A 401 8.10 -4.07 20.98
N ALA A 402 7.27 -5.09 21.22
CA ALA A 402 7.52 -6.44 20.71
C ALA A 402 7.57 -6.47 19.17
N GLN A 403 6.66 -5.75 18.49
CA GLN A 403 6.65 -5.64 17.03
C GLN A 403 7.92 -4.93 16.52
N LEU A 404 8.33 -3.84 17.17
CA LEU A 404 9.54 -3.10 16.81
C LEU A 404 10.81 -3.92 17.07
N ALA A 405 10.85 -4.76 18.11
CA ALA A 405 11.99 -5.65 18.37
C ALA A 405 12.18 -6.69 17.26
N LEU A 406 11.08 -7.23 16.71
CA LEU A 406 11.13 -8.10 15.52
C LEU A 406 11.70 -7.34 14.31
N MET A 407 11.35 -6.06 14.16
CA MET A 407 11.84 -5.22 13.05
C MET A 407 13.31 -4.79 13.23
N ASP A 408 13.75 -4.38 14.42
CA ASP A 408 15.08 -3.79 14.63
C ASP A 408 16.23 -4.80 14.48
N THR A 409 15.91 -6.09 14.43
CA THR A 409 16.86 -7.13 14.01
C THR A 409 17.13 -7.12 12.49
N VAL A 410 16.43 -6.28 11.71
CA VAL A 410 16.73 -6.02 10.29
C VAL A 410 17.95 -5.11 10.21
N LYS A 411 19.10 -5.69 9.91
CA LYS A 411 20.32 -4.95 9.55
C LYS A 411 20.14 -4.44 8.12
N ALA A 412 19.59 -3.25 7.96
CA ALA A 412 19.61 -2.60 6.66
C ALA A 412 21.08 -2.38 6.27
N LYS A 413 21.61 -3.18 5.34
CA LYS A 413 22.90 -2.87 4.72
C LYS A 413 22.70 -1.58 3.93
N GLU A 414 23.38 -0.50 4.33
CA GLU A 414 23.45 0.75 3.56
C GLU A 414 24.26 0.60 2.24
N THR A 415 24.35 -0.62 1.70
CA THR A 415 25.03 -0.89 0.43
C THR A 415 24.40 -0.06 -0.68
N ALA A 416 25.26 0.60 -1.48
CA ALA A 416 24.98 1.54 -2.56
C ALA A 416 23.51 1.61 -2.99
N THR A 417 22.72 2.37 -2.23
CA THR A 417 21.26 2.43 -2.26
C THR A 417 20.68 2.88 -3.60
N THR A 418 21.49 3.42 -4.51
CA THR A 418 21.00 3.93 -5.80
C THR A 418 20.80 2.84 -6.85
N GLU A 419 21.69 1.85 -6.94
CA GLU A 419 21.62 0.84 -8.01
C GLU A 419 20.48 -0.16 -7.79
N ILE A 420 20.31 -0.61 -6.55
CA ILE A 420 19.29 -1.60 -6.17
C ILE A 420 17.87 -1.05 -6.36
N TRP A 421 17.71 0.25 -6.17
CA TRP A 421 16.45 0.96 -6.33
C TRP A 421 16.29 1.58 -7.72
N ALA A 422 17.26 1.42 -8.62
CA ALA A 422 17.11 1.86 -10.00
C ALA A 422 16.28 0.85 -10.81
N GLU A 423 15.55 1.37 -11.79
CA GLU A 423 15.02 0.58 -12.90
C GLU A 423 16.18 0.04 -13.73
N GLU A 424 16.00 -1.15 -14.29
CA GLU A 424 16.78 -1.74 -15.37
C GLU A 424 15.99 -1.63 -16.69
N PRO A 425 16.66 -1.57 -17.86
CA PRO A 425 15.98 -1.40 -19.16
C PRO A 425 14.89 -2.44 -19.45
N GLU A 426 15.02 -3.64 -18.90
CA GLU A 426 14.07 -4.75 -19.04
C GLU A 426 12.84 -4.65 -18.14
N ASP A 427 12.87 -3.86 -17.07
CA ASP A 427 11.78 -3.81 -16.07
C ASP A 427 10.47 -3.29 -16.67
N TYR A 428 10.56 -2.48 -17.71
CA TYR A 428 9.43 -1.88 -18.37
C TYR A 428 9.71 -1.66 -19.85
N LYS A 429 9.85 -2.76 -20.59
CA LYS A 429 9.64 -2.70 -22.04
C LYS A 429 8.19 -2.27 -22.27
N ASN A 430 8.00 -0.98 -22.52
CA ASN A 430 6.71 -0.34 -22.73
C ASN A 430 5.91 -1.14 -23.78
N ASN A 431 4.93 -1.94 -23.34
CA ASN A 431 3.79 -2.30 -24.17
C ASN A 431 2.76 -1.19 -23.97
N ILE A 432 2.94 -0.08 -24.68
CA ILE A 432 1.84 0.85 -24.91
C ILE A 432 0.91 0.12 -25.89
N GLU A 433 -0.15 -0.49 -25.37
CA GLU A 433 -1.37 -0.81 -26.15
C GLU A 433 -2.52 0.11 -25.73
#